data_AF-A0A1X7SWF5-F1
#
_entry.id   AF-A0A1X7SWF5-F1
#
_cell.length_a   1.000
_cell.length_b   1.000
_cell.length_c   1.000
_cell.angle_alpha   90.00
_cell.angle_beta   90.00
_cell.angle_gamma   90.00
#
_symmetry.space_group_name_H-M   'P 1'
#
loop_
_entity.id
_entity.type
_entity.pdbx_description
1 polymer ?
#
loop_
_entity_poly.entity_id
_entity_poly.type
_entity_poly.pdbx_seq_one_letter_code
_entity_poly.pdbx_strand_id
1 'polypeptide(L)' 'YPFNDDQVVPDCEWEVFLCETAAMIITEQSPKSYLKGRYYELLTHCIPPDIIFKRILNELVANCDGTLKAEVTQLAAQY' A
#
# COMPACT_ATOMS: atom_id res chain seq x y z
N TYR A 1 -13.20 28.36 -13.22
CA TYR A 1 -12.58 29.11 -12.10
C TYR A 1 -12.16 28.08 -11.06
N PRO A 2 -10.99 28.20 -10.42
CA PRO A 2 -9.69 27.72 -10.93
C PRO A 2 -9.62 26.22 -11.27
N PHE A 3 -10.72 25.48 -11.13
CA PHE A 3 -10.82 24.06 -11.43
C PHE A 3 -11.48 23.85 -12.81
N ASN A 4 -10.97 22.87 -13.56
CA ASN A 4 -11.55 22.36 -14.81
C ASN A 4 -11.99 20.91 -14.57
N ASP A 5 -13.01 20.43 -15.28
CA ASP A 5 -13.60 19.09 -15.05
C ASP A 5 -12.58 17.94 -15.25
N ASP A 6 -11.57 18.15 -16.10
CA ASP A 6 -10.49 17.19 -16.37
C ASP A 6 -9.25 17.37 -15.47
N GLN A 7 -9.34 18.20 -14.43
CA GLN A 7 -8.21 18.41 -13.53
C GLN A 7 -8.00 17.15 -12.67
N VAL A 8 -6.89 16.45 -12.92
CA VAL A 8 -6.44 15.33 -12.10
C VAL A 8 -6.04 15.85 -10.72
N VAL A 9 -6.70 15.34 -9.69
CA VAL A 9 -6.28 15.59 -8.30
C VAL A 9 -5.01 14.78 -8.06
N PRO A 10 -3.90 15.41 -7.64
CA PRO A 10 -2.69 14.66 -7.32
C PRO A 10 -2.93 13.76 -6.12
N ASP A 11 -2.35 12.56 -6.16
CA ASP A 11 -2.36 11.65 -5.02
C ASP A 11 -1.62 12.30 -3.83
N CYS A 12 -2.06 11.97 -2.62
CA CYS A 12 -1.36 12.42 -1.42
C CYS A 12 0.02 11.73 -1.33
N GLU A 13 1.02 12.43 -0.79
CA GLU A 13 2.39 11.91 -0.71
C GLU A 13 2.48 10.57 0.04
N TRP A 14 1.71 10.41 1.12
CA TRP A 14 1.67 9.15 1.89
C TRP A 14 1.05 7.99 1.09
N GLU A 15 0.16 8.28 0.14
CA GLU A 15 -0.43 7.27 -0.74
C GLU A 15 0.59 6.80 -1.77
N VAL A 16 1.32 7.73 -2.38
CA VAL A 16 2.44 7.40 -3.28
C VAL A 16 3.49 6.56 -2.56
N PHE A 17 3.88 6.96 -1.34
CA PHE A 17 4.82 6.22 -0.51
C PHE A 17 4.35 4.79 -0.18
N LEU A 18 3.05 4.60 0.04
CA LEU A 18 2.44 3.28 0.25
C LEU A 18 2.48 2.43 -1.02
N CYS A 19 2.12 2.98 -2.18
CA CYS A 19 2.19 2.28 -3.47
C CYS A 19 3.61 1.82 -3.77
N GLU A 20 4.62 2.67 -3.56
CA GLU A 20 6.03 2.28 -3.68
C GLU A 20 6.40 1.16 -2.70
N THR A 21 5.92 1.23 -1.45
CA THR A 21 6.16 0.19 -0.44
C THR A 21 5.58 -1.15 -0.89
N ALA A 22 4.35 -1.15 -1.44
CA ALA A 22 3.72 -2.36 -1.96
C ALA A 22 4.49 -2.91 -3.17
N ALA A 23 4.92 -2.07 -4.10
CA ALA A 23 5.75 -2.46 -5.23
C ALA A 23 7.08 -3.12 -4.78
N MET A 24 7.71 -2.59 -3.73
CA MET A 24 8.91 -3.21 -3.13
C MET A 24 8.61 -4.62 -2.57
N ILE A 25 7.47 -4.80 -1.90
CA ILE A 25 7.06 -6.11 -1.35
C ILE A 25 6.84 -7.13 -2.49
N ILE A 26 6.23 -6.69 -3.60
CA ILE A 26 5.97 -7.55 -4.76
C ILE A 26 7.28 -7.94 -5.44
N THR A 27 8.19 -6.97 -5.63
CA THR A 27 9.44 -7.18 -6.35
C THR A 27 10.47 -7.98 -5.56
N GLU A 28 10.54 -7.82 -4.24
CA GLU A 28 11.54 -8.50 -3.42
C GLU A 28 11.00 -8.94 -2.06
N GLN A 29 10.90 -10.26 -1.87
CA GLN A 29 10.40 -10.89 -0.65
C GLN A 29 11.52 -11.27 0.34
N SER A 30 12.56 -10.45 0.45
CA SER A 30 13.64 -10.67 1.42
C SER A 30 13.35 -9.97 2.75
N PRO A 31 13.75 -10.55 3.90
CA PRO A 31 13.50 -9.95 5.22
C PRO A 31 14.37 -8.71 5.42
N LYS A 32 13.88 -7.56 4.96
CA LYS A 32 14.57 -6.26 5.10
C LYS A 32 14.07 -5.51 6.33
N SER A 33 15.01 -5.10 7.18
CA SER A 33 14.77 -4.12 8.25
C SER A 33 14.16 -2.81 7.71
N TYR A 34 14.42 -2.49 6.45
CA TYR A 34 13.90 -1.30 5.77
C TYR A 34 12.36 -1.24 5.67
N LEU A 35 11.68 -2.38 5.46
CA LEU A 35 10.20 -2.39 5.40
C LEU A 35 9.59 -1.96 6.75
N LYS A 36 10.19 -2.39 7.88
CA LYS A 36 9.77 -1.92 9.21
C LYS A 36 9.93 -0.41 9.35
N GLY A 37 11.01 0.15 8.82
CA GLY A 37 11.24 1.60 8.80
C GLY A 37 10.11 2.35 8.09
N ARG A 38 9.69 1.88 6.91
CA ARG A 38 8.59 2.50 6.14
C ARG A 38 7.25 2.43 6.86
N TYR A 39 6.94 1.31 7.54
CA TYR A 39 5.75 1.23 8.39
C TYR A 39 5.78 2.24 9.54
N TYR A 40 6.94 2.39 10.21
CA TYR A 40 7.07 3.37 11.29
C TYR A 40 6.93 4.80 10.79
N GLU A 41 7.48 5.14 9.63
CA GLU A 41 7.33 6.46 9.03
C GLU A 41 5.85 6.82 8.82
N LEU A 42 5.07 5.91 8.22
CA LEU A 42 3.62 6.10 8.04
C LEU A 42 2.87 6.27 9.38
N LEU A 43 3.23 5.48 10.39
CA LEU A 43 2.64 5.60 11.72
C LEU A 43 2.99 6.93 12.40
N THR A 44 4.23 7.43 12.22
CA THR A 44 4.63 8.74 12.77
C THR A 44 3.92 9.91 12.10
N HIS A 45 3.45 9.72 10.86
CA HIS A 45 2.59 10.67 10.15
C HIS A 45 1.09 10.51 10.46
N CYS A 46 0.75 9.75 11.51
CA CYS A 46 -0.62 9.52 11.98
C CYS A 46 -1.53 8.87 10.93
N ILE A 47 -0.97 8.10 9.99
CA ILE A 47 -1.78 7.30 9.07
C ILE A 47 -2.31 6.08 9.85
N PRO A 48 -3.64 5.86 9.88
CA PRO A 48 -4.20 4.73 10.61
C PRO A 48 -3.67 3.39 10.07
N PRO A 49 -3.34 2.44 10.96
CA PRO A 49 -2.77 1.15 10.56
C PRO A 49 -3.72 0.34 9.67
N ASP A 50 -5.04 0.48 9.85
CA ASP A 50 -6.01 -0.22 9.01
C ASP A 50 -6.02 0.34 7.57
N ILE A 51 -5.77 1.64 7.40
CA ILE A 51 -5.63 2.26 6.07
C ILE A 51 -4.35 1.77 5.39
N ILE A 52 -3.23 1.77 6.11
CA ILE A 52 -1.94 1.23 5.63
C ILE A 52 -2.14 -0.21 5.12
N PHE A 53 -2.77 -1.04 5.96
CA PHE A 53 -2.93 -2.47 5.67
C PHE A 53 -3.87 -2.72 4.48
N LYS A 54 -5.04 -2.06 4.45
CA LYS A 54 -5.99 -2.18 3.33
C LYS A 54 -5.38 -1.70 2.01
N ARG A 55 -4.62 -0.60 2.03
CA ARG A 55 -3.96 -0.07 0.82
C ARG A 55 -2.91 -1.04 0.28
N ILE A 56 -2.04 -1.56 1.14
CA ILE A 56 -1.04 -2.57 0.72
C ILE A 56 -1.73 -3.82 0.19
N LEU A 57 -2.77 -4.31 0.88
CA LEU A 57 -3.54 -5.47 0.41
C LEU A 57 -4.12 -5.24 -0.99
N ASN A 58 -4.72 -4.08 -1.23
CA ASN A 58 -5.31 -3.76 -2.54
C ASN A 58 -4.25 -3.77 -3.64
N GLU A 59 -3.06 -3.22 -3.38
CA GLU A 59 -1.95 -3.25 -4.33
C GLU A 59 -1.43 -4.68 -4.58
N LEU A 60 -1.31 -5.50 -3.53
CA LEU A 60 -0.93 -6.90 -3.69
C LEU A 60 -1.97 -7.67 -4.52
N VAL A 61 -3.26 -7.50 -4.23
CA VAL A 61 -4.35 -8.15 -4.96
C VAL A 61 -4.43 -7.64 -6.40
N ALA A 62 -4.08 -6.38 -6.68
CA ALA A 62 -4.03 -5.87 -8.05
C ALA A 62 -2.92 -6.55 -8.87
N ASN A 63 -1.77 -6.81 -8.25
CA ASN A 63 -0.54 -7.20 -8.94
C ASN A 63 -0.19 -8.70 -8.85
N CYS A 64 -0.89 -9.50 -8.04
CA CYS A 64 -0.64 -10.95 -7.92
C CYS A 64 -1.57 -11.81 -8.80
N ASP A 65 -1.17 -13.06 -9.08
CA ASP A 65 -1.98 -14.02 -9.85
C ASP A 65 -3.28 -14.43 -9.11
N GLY A 66 -4.29 -14.90 -9.85
CA GLY A 66 -5.64 -15.15 -9.34
C GLY A 66 -5.74 -16.11 -8.14
N THR A 67 -4.87 -17.12 -8.06
CA THR A 67 -4.78 -18.02 -6.89
C THR A 67 -4.20 -17.32 -5.67
N LEU A 68 -3.16 -16.51 -5.86
CA LEU A 68 -2.50 -15.77 -4.79
C LEU A 68 -3.41 -14.69 -4.20
N LYS A 69 -4.27 -14.07 -5.01
CA LYS A 69 -5.25 -13.06 -4.54
C LYS A 69 -6.13 -13.61 -3.42
N ALA A 70 -6.64 -14.83 -3.59
CA ALA A 70 -7.51 -15.46 -2.60
C ALA A 70 -6.76 -15.75 -1.28
N GLU A 71 -5.55 -16.31 -1.39
CA GLU A 71 -4.72 -16.62 -0.22
C GLU A 71 -4.31 -15.37 0.56
N VAL A 72 -3.81 -14.34 -0.14
CA VAL A 72 -3.37 -13.08 0.47
C VAL A 72 -4.54 -12.36 1.13
N THR A 73 -5.72 -12.36 0.51
CA THR A 73 -6.94 -11.76 1.10
C THR A 73 -7.38 -12.52 2.36
N GLN A 74 -7.35 -13.86 2.32
CA GLN A 74 -7.72 -14.67 3.46
C GLN A 74 -6.75 -14.48 4.64
N LEU A 75 -5.45 -14.43 4.36
CA LEU A 75 -4.43 -14.13 5.38
C LEU A 75 -4.64 -12.74 5.95
N ALA A 76 -4.89 -11.73 5.11
CA ALA A 76 -5.15 -10.37 5.55
C ALA A 76 -6.41 -10.26 6.41
N ALA A 77 -7.43 -11.11 6.21
CA ALA A 77 -8.62 -11.11 7.07
C ALA A 77 -8.35 -11.66 8.49
N GLN A 78 -7.23 -12.34 8.72
CA GLN A 78 -6.85 -12.91 10.01
C GLN A 78 -6.02 -11.97 10.89
N TYR A 79 -5.46 -10.90 10.32
CA TYR A 79 -4.60 -9.92 10.97
C TYR A 79 -5.21 -8.52 10.93
#